data_AF-A0A7W0YC56-F1
#
_entry.id   AF-A0A7W0YC56-F1
#
_cell.length_a   1.000
_cell.length_b   1.000
_cell.length_c   1.000
_cell.angle_alpha   90.00
_cell.angle_beta   90.00
_cell.angle_gamma   90.00
#
_symmetry.space_group_name_H-M   'P 1'
#
loop_
_entity.id
_entity.type
_entity.pdbx_description
1 polymer ?
#
loop_
_entity_poly.entity_id
_entity_poly.type
_entity_poly.pdbx_seq_one_letter_code
_entity_poly.pdbx_strand_id
1 'polypeptide(L)' 'LADAGIVAGETGAAGLAGLIELLTGPNHSADRTALKINEQSRALILVTEGATDPISYDRIVPPPRP' A
#
# COMPACT_ATOMS: atom_id res chain seq x y z
N LEU A 1 2.39 3.65 -4.89
CA LEU A 1 1.91 2.90 -6.08
C LEU A 1 1.83 3.80 -7.30
N ALA A 2 1.08 4.92 -7.23
CA ALA A 2 1.01 5.89 -8.33
C ALA A 2 2.39 6.40 -8.79
N ASP A 3 3.27 6.76 -7.84
CA ASP A 3 4.66 7.16 -8.15
C ASP A 3 5.49 6.07 -8.87
N ALA A 4 5.07 4.80 -8.76
CA ALA A 4 5.69 3.66 -9.44
C ALA A 4 4.94 3.26 -10.73
N GLY A 5 3.97 4.07 -11.19
CA GLY A 5 3.15 3.80 -12.37
C GLY A 5 2.09 2.71 -12.21
N ILE A 6 1.78 2.30 -10.97
CA ILE A 6 0.79 1.25 -10.71
C ILE A 6 -0.55 1.89 -10.31
N VAL A 7 -1.58 1.64 -11.12
CA VAL A 7 -2.98 1.98 -10.80
C VAL A 7 -3.55 0.86 -9.94
N ALA A 8 -3.91 1.19 -8.70
CA ALA A 8 -4.52 0.27 -7.74
C ALA A 8 -5.74 0.94 -7.13
N GLY A 9 -6.90 0.27 -7.23
CA GLY A 9 -8.12 0.69 -6.54
C GLY A 9 -8.01 0.47 -5.03
N GLU A 10 -9.10 0.72 -4.31
CA GLU A 10 -9.11 0.66 -2.84
C GLU A 10 -8.67 -0.70 -2.32
N THR A 11 -9.30 -1.79 -2.80
CA THR A 11 -8.94 -3.15 -2.33
C THR A 11 -7.58 -3.58 -2.87
N GLY A 12 -7.20 -3.12 -4.07
CA GLY A 12 -5.90 -3.39 -4.68
C GLY A 12 -4.74 -2.73 -3.94
N ALA A 13 -4.96 -1.57 -3.32
CA ALA A 13 -3.95 -0.84 -2.56
C ALA A 13 -3.89 -1.25 -1.07
N ALA A 14 -4.96 -1.85 -0.52
CA ALA A 14 -5.10 -2.15 0.90
C ALA A 14 -3.94 -2.99 1.48
N GLY A 15 -3.45 -3.98 0.73
CA GLY A 15 -2.33 -4.82 1.18
C GLY A 15 -1.04 -4.02 1.40
N LEU A 16 -0.71 -3.09 0.50
CA LEU A 16 0.44 -2.21 0.69
C LEU A 16 0.20 -1.21 1.82
N ALA A 17 -1.02 -0.67 1.93
CA ALA A 17 -1.36 0.26 3.00
C ALA A 17 -1.17 -0.37 4.38
N GLY A 18 -1.63 -1.61 4.56
CA GLY A 18 -1.39 -2.38 5.79
C GLY A 18 0.09 -2.65 6.05
N LEU A 19 0.89 -2.92 5.01
CA LEU A 19 2.34 -3.07 5.16
C LEU A 19 3.02 -1.75 5.59
N ILE A 20 2.59 -0.61 5.06
CA ILE A 20 3.11 0.70 5.47
C ILE A 20 2.79 0.95 6.95
N GLU A 21 1.53 0.75 7.37
CA GLU A 21 1.13 0.91 8.77
C GLU A 21 1.92 -0.02 9.70
N LEU A 22 2.11 -1.28 9.32
CA LEU A 22 2.93 -2.23 10.06
C LEU A 22 4.39 -1.78 10.21
N LEU A 23 4.94 -1.06 9.23
CA LEU A 23 6.33 -0.63 9.21
C LEU A 23 6.57 0.76 9.82
N THR A 24 5.56 1.64 9.81
CA THR A 24 5.73 3.06 10.19
C THR A 24 4.68 3.59 11.16
N GLY A 25 3.63 2.83 11.46
CA GLY A 25 2.55 3.21 12.39
C GLY A 25 3.00 3.23 13.85
N PRO A 26 2.18 3.76 14.78
CA PRO A 26 2.55 3.93 16.18
C PRO A 26 2.98 2.63 16.89
N ASN A 27 2.48 1.48 16.44
CA ASN A 27 2.78 0.17 17.01
C ASN A 27 3.81 -0.64 16.20
N HIS A 28 4.45 -0.05 15.18
CA HIS A 28 5.27 -0.75 14.20
C HIS A 28 6.36 -1.65 14.83
N SER A 29 6.93 -1.26 15.96
CA SER A 29 7.99 -2.01 16.64
C SER A 29 7.47 -3.34 17.19
N ALA A 30 6.30 -3.30 17.84
CA ALA A 30 5.64 -4.48 18.39
C ALA A 30 5.15 -5.40 17.25
N ASP A 31 4.52 -4.82 16.21
CA ASP A 31 3.97 -5.57 15.08
C ASP A 31 5.06 -6.28 14.28
N ARG A 32 6.16 -5.57 13.95
CA ARG A 32 7.32 -6.17 13.29
C ARG A 32 7.94 -7.30 14.11
N THR A 33 8.00 -7.14 15.44
CA THR A 33 8.53 -8.17 16.34
C THR A 33 7.63 -9.42 16.35
N ALA A 34 6.32 -9.22 16.51
CA ALA A 34 5.34 -10.30 16.54
C ALA A 34 5.32 -11.10 15.22
N LEU A 35 5.49 -10.41 14.08
CA LEU A 35 5.47 -11.00 12.75
C LEU A 35 6.86 -11.38 12.21
N LYS A 36 7.92 -11.16 13.00
CA LYS A 36 9.32 -11.44 12.65
C LYS A 36 9.78 -10.76 11.36
N ILE A 37 9.33 -9.52 11.13
CA ILE A 37 9.69 -8.71 9.98
C ILE A 37 10.95 -7.90 10.27
N ASN A 38 11.99 -8.13 9.46
CA ASN A 38 13.28 -7.49 9.57
C ASN A 38 13.81 -7.05 8.19
N GLU A 39 15.04 -6.56 8.16
CA GLU A 39 15.69 -5.99 6.97
C GLU A 39 15.96 -7.06 5.88
N GLN A 40 15.93 -8.34 6.25
CA GLN A 40 16.06 -9.47 5.33
C GLN A 40 14.72 -9.94 4.77
N SER A 41 13.59 -9.51 5.34
CA SER A 41 12.26 -9.87 4.84
C SER A 41 12.05 -9.36 3.40
N ARG A 42 11.25 -10.11 2.63
CA ARG A 42 10.80 -9.73 1.29
C ARG A 42 9.28 -9.89 1.25
N ALA A 43 8.59 -8.83 0.86
CA ALA A 43 7.14 -8.82 0.75
C ALA A 43 6.73 -8.89 -0.73
N LEU A 44 5.80 -9.81 -1.04
CA LEU A 44 5.07 -9.83 -2.29
C LEU A 44 3.71 -9.18 -2.06
N ILE A 45 3.38 -8.15 -2.84
CA ILE A 45 2.06 -7.50 -2.80
C ILE A 45 1.31 -7.85 -4.08
N LEU A 46 0.05 -8.24 -3.92
CA LEU A 46 -0.89 -8.47 -5.03
C LEU A 46 -1.85 -7.29 -5.11
N VAL A 47 -1.89 -6.63 -6.26
CA VAL A 47 -2.90 -5.62 -6.57
C VAL A 47 -4.08 -6.35 -7.20
N THR A 48 -5.16 -6.50 -6.44
CA THR A 48 -6.33 -7.29 -6.85
C THR A 48 -7.26 -6.55 -7.82
N GLU A 49 -7.24 -5.22 -7.81
CA GLU A 49 -8.01 -4.39 -8.72
C GLU A 49 -7.28 -3.08 -9.08
N GLY A 50 -7.57 -2.56 -10.28
CA GLY A 50 -7.24 -1.20 -10.68
C GLY A 50 -8.30 -0.19 -10.22
N ALA A 51 -8.43 0.94 -10.91
CA ALA A 51 -9.45 1.96 -10.64
C ALA A 51 -10.84 1.51 -11.13
N THR A 52 -11.47 0.57 -10.40
CA THR A 52 -12.80 0.03 -10.68
C THR A 52 -13.92 1.07 -10.46
N ASP A 53 -13.72 1.99 -9.53
CA ASP A 53 -14.47 3.24 -9.37
C ASP A 53 -13.57 4.45 -9.70
N PRO A 54 -13.60 4.96 -10.96
CA PRO A 54 -12.74 6.07 -11.37
C PRO A 54 -13.08 7.37 -10.63
N ILE A 55 -14.33 7.59 -10.24
CA ILE A 55 -14.74 8.81 -9.54
C ILE A 55 -14.12 8.83 -8.15
N SER A 56 -14.18 7.72 -7.41
CA SER A 56 -13.56 7.62 -6.09
C SER A 56 -12.04 7.63 -6.18
N TYR A 57 -11.47 6.95 -7.18
CA TYR A 57 -10.02 6.96 -7.43
C TYR A 57 -9.48 8.37 -7.65
N ASP A 58 -10.11 9.16 -8.53
CA ASP A 58 -9.68 10.53 -8.84
C ASP A 58 -9.82 11.50 -7.65
N ARG A 59 -10.67 11.18 -6.66
CA ARG A 59 -10.79 11.96 -5.41
C ARG A 59 -9.65 11.69 -4.43
N ILE A 60 -9.04 10.50 -4.50
CA ILE A 60 -8.01 10.05 -3.55
C ILE A 60 -6.62 10.26 -4.14
N VAL A 61 -6.43 9.93 -5.42
CA VAL A 61 -5.13 9.97 -6.07
C VAL A 61 -4.92 11.33 -6.71
N PRO A 62 -3.86 12.06 -6.33
CA PRO A 62 -3.54 13.34 -6.97
C PRO A 62 -3.13 13.13 -8.43
N PRO A 63 -3.33 14.14 -9.31
CA PRO A 63 -2.94 14.06 -10.70
C PRO A 63 -1.43 13.77 -10.86
N PRO A 64 -1.02 13.13 -11.97
CA PRO A 64 0.38 12.80 -12.21
C PRO A 64 1.27 14.05 -12.11
N ARG A 65 2.42 13.92 -11.44
CA ARG A 65 3.44 14.97 -11.47
C ARG A 65 4.13 14.97 -12.84
N PRO A 66 4.40 16.16 -13.43
CA PRO A 66 5.09 16.28 -14.71
C PRO A 66 6.52 15.74 -14.65
#